data_AF-D1PM34-F1
#
_entry.id   AF-D1PM34-F1
#
_cell.length_a   1.000
_cell.length_b   1.000
_cell.length_c   1.000
_cell.angle_alpha   90.00
_cell.angle_beta   90.00
_cell.angle_gamma   90.00
#
_symmetry.space_group_name_H-M   'P 1'
#
loop_
_entity.id
_entity.type
_entity.pdbx_description
1 polymer ?
#
loop_
_entity_poly.entity_id
_entity_poly.type
_entity_poly.pdbx_seq_one_letter_code
_entity_poly.pdbx_strand_id
1 'polypeptide(L)'
;MVVAGSMKEIKLRIKSVESTMQITKAMELVASSKLRRAKERVERSRPYFETLYATLFDIAATDTQFDSPYLAKRETQRRLYIVIAGDRGLAGGYNANILKAVQADAEEQDYVVLPIGKKAVEYFVRHNVPIVTQAFAEAGDLSVSDCFEISKIVCQKFLTGEIDEIRLCFTQFVSMLTQTATILPVLPFEKPKSPKKRQSLMLYEPDITTVFDNIIPEYLAGVVYGALCESVASEQGARRTAMEAATKNAGEMIEHLNLYYNRARQAAITQEITEIVAGADAES
;
A
#
# COMPACT_ATOMS: atom_id res chain seq x y z
N MET A 1 -17.67 -40.25 30.21
CA MET A 1 -18.32 -39.95 28.91
C MET A 1 -17.90 -38.59 28.32
N VAL A 2 -16.60 -38.25 28.26
CA VAL A 2 -16.14 -36.91 27.76
C VAL A 2 -15.01 -36.99 26.70
N VAL A 3 -14.47 -38.17 26.38
CA VAL A 3 -13.25 -38.28 25.54
C VAL A 3 -13.53 -38.37 24.03
N ALA A 4 -14.65 -38.95 23.60
CA ALA A 4 -14.95 -39.12 22.17
C ALA A 4 -15.32 -37.81 21.45
N GLY A 5 -15.97 -36.87 22.15
CA GLY A 5 -16.27 -35.53 21.62
C GLY A 5 -15.00 -34.73 21.34
N SER A 6 -13.99 -34.84 22.20
CA SER A 6 -12.76 -34.06 22.08
C SER A 6 -11.88 -34.50 20.90
N MET A 7 -11.77 -35.80 20.61
CA MET A 7 -10.94 -36.28 19.48
C MET A 7 -11.48 -35.89 18.11
N LYS A 8 -12.80 -36.01 17.91
CA LYS A 8 -13.45 -35.65 16.64
C LYS A 8 -13.32 -34.14 16.39
N GLU A 9 -13.52 -33.33 17.43
CA GLU A 9 -13.33 -31.87 17.37
C GLU A 9 -11.89 -31.47 17.07
N ILE A 10 -10.91 -32.09 17.74
CA ILE A 10 -9.48 -31.84 17.47
C ILE A 10 -9.16 -32.17 16.00
N LYS A 11 -9.65 -33.30 15.49
CA LYS A 11 -9.42 -33.72 14.09
C LYS A 11 -10.06 -32.77 13.08
N LEU A 12 -11.27 -32.26 13.37
CA LEU A 12 -11.92 -31.23 12.55
C LEU A 12 -11.12 -29.93 12.56
N ARG A 13 -10.60 -29.53 13.73
CA ARG A 13 -9.78 -28.33 13.87
C ARG A 13 -8.45 -28.44 13.12
N ILE A 14 -7.78 -29.58 13.17
CA ILE A 14 -6.57 -29.87 12.37
C ILE A 14 -6.86 -29.63 10.88
N LYS A 15 -7.92 -30.26 10.33
CA LYS A 15 -8.29 -30.08 8.92
C LYS A 15 -8.58 -28.61 8.56
N SER A 16 -9.23 -27.87 9.46
CA SER A 16 -9.52 -26.45 9.25
C SER A 16 -8.24 -25.61 9.18
N VAL A 17 -7.28 -25.89 10.07
CA VAL A 17 -5.99 -25.17 10.11
C VAL A 17 -5.12 -25.55 8.91
N GLU A 18 -5.10 -26.83 8.51
CA GLU A 18 -4.43 -27.29 7.28
C GLU A 18 -4.97 -26.60 6.03
N SER A 19 -6.30 -26.48 5.91
CA SER A 19 -6.94 -25.76 4.80
C SER A 19 -6.53 -24.29 4.79
N THR A 20 -6.49 -23.66 5.97
CA THR A 20 -6.04 -22.26 6.12
C THR A 20 -4.57 -22.10 5.72
N MET A 21 -3.70 -23.04 6.13
CA MET A 21 -2.28 -23.06 5.79
C MET A 21 -2.04 -23.16 4.28
N GLN A 22 -2.82 -23.99 3.58
CA GLN A 22 -2.73 -24.12 2.12
C GLN A 22 -3.13 -22.81 1.43
N ILE A 23 -4.18 -22.15 1.91
CA ILE A 23 -4.62 -20.85 1.38
C ILE A 23 -3.54 -19.79 1.60
N THR A 24 -2.98 -19.67 2.81
CA THR A 24 -1.92 -18.69 3.10
C THR A 24 -0.67 -18.97 2.26
N LYS A 25 -0.29 -20.24 2.06
CA LYS A 25 0.82 -20.61 1.19
C LYS A 25 0.57 -20.22 -0.27
N ALA A 26 -0.64 -20.46 -0.79
CA ALA A 26 -1.00 -20.03 -2.13
C ALA A 26 -0.96 -18.49 -2.27
N MET A 27 -1.48 -17.76 -1.28
CA MET A 27 -1.47 -16.30 -1.26
C MET A 27 -0.04 -15.72 -1.20
N GLU A 28 0.87 -16.35 -0.46
CA GLU A 28 2.30 -16.00 -0.44
C GLU A 28 2.93 -16.08 -1.85
N LEU A 29 2.66 -17.16 -2.59
CA LEU A 29 3.16 -17.35 -3.95
C LEU A 29 2.55 -16.35 -4.94
N VAL A 30 1.24 -16.09 -4.82
CA VAL A 30 0.55 -15.09 -5.65
C VAL A 30 1.11 -13.69 -5.40
N ALA A 31 1.31 -13.30 -4.14
CA ALA A 31 1.90 -12.02 -3.77
C ALA A 31 3.32 -11.88 -4.33
N SER A 32 4.12 -12.95 -4.27
CA SER A 32 5.48 -12.98 -4.85
C SER A 32 5.48 -12.73 -6.36
N SER A 33 4.55 -13.35 -7.09
CA SER A 33 4.39 -13.15 -8.53
C SER A 33 3.96 -11.72 -8.86
N LYS A 34 2.99 -11.18 -8.12
CA LYS A 34 2.52 -9.79 -8.29
C LYS A 34 3.59 -8.76 -7.95
N LEU A 35 4.40 -9.00 -6.92
CA LEU A 35 5.53 -8.16 -6.55
C LEU A 35 6.53 -8.06 -7.71
N ARG A 36 6.90 -9.18 -8.33
CA ARG A 36 7.82 -9.19 -9.47
C ARG A 36 7.29 -8.34 -10.62
N ARG A 37 6.00 -8.50 -10.97
CA ARG A 37 5.34 -7.68 -12.01
C ARG A 37 5.30 -6.20 -11.64
N ALA A 38 5.09 -5.85 -10.36
CA ALA A 38 5.12 -4.46 -9.90
C ALA A 38 6.51 -3.84 -10.08
N LYS A 39 7.57 -4.55 -9.68
CA LYS A 39 8.96 -4.11 -9.91
C LYS A 39 9.28 -3.91 -11.39
N GLU A 40 8.88 -4.86 -12.24
CA GLU A 40 9.08 -4.73 -13.70
C GLU A 40 8.38 -3.49 -14.28
N ARG A 41 7.18 -3.14 -13.77
CA ARG A 41 6.49 -1.92 -14.18
C ARG A 41 7.25 -0.65 -13.79
N VAL A 42 7.79 -0.59 -12.57
CA VAL A 42 8.63 0.54 -12.10
C VAL A 42 9.85 0.72 -12.99
N GLU A 43 10.59 -0.36 -13.24
CA GLU A 43 11.82 -0.29 -14.04
C GLU A 43 11.56 0.17 -15.48
N ARG A 44 10.44 -0.26 -16.08
CA ARG A 44 10.07 0.14 -17.44
C ARG A 44 9.64 1.60 -17.54
N SER A 45 9.01 2.14 -16.51
CA SER A 45 8.53 3.53 -16.53
C SER A 45 9.57 4.56 -16.10
N ARG A 46 10.60 4.11 -15.36
CA ARG A 46 11.63 4.96 -14.78
C ARG A 46 12.30 5.92 -15.80
N PRO A 47 12.72 5.49 -17.01
CA PRO A 47 13.42 6.39 -17.94
C PRO A 47 12.60 7.61 -18.37
N TYR A 48 11.29 7.43 -18.57
CA TYR A 48 10.40 8.53 -18.96
C TYR A 48 10.29 9.59 -17.85
N PHE A 49 10.07 9.15 -16.61
CA PHE A 49 9.93 10.06 -15.48
C PHE A 49 11.25 10.68 -15.02
N GLU A 50 12.36 9.95 -15.09
CA GLU A 50 13.69 10.52 -14.84
C GLU A 50 14.04 11.62 -15.85
N THR A 51 13.68 11.42 -17.13
CA THR A 51 13.88 12.43 -18.17
C THR A 51 13.00 13.66 -17.91
N LEU A 52 11.71 13.48 -17.64
CA LEU A 52 10.80 14.57 -17.29
C LEU A 52 11.29 15.36 -16.07
N TYR A 53 11.70 14.65 -15.00
CA TYR A 53 12.22 15.29 -13.80
C TYR A 53 13.52 16.05 -14.08
N ALA A 54 14.44 15.48 -14.85
CA ALA A 54 15.67 16.15 -15.24
C ALA A 54 15.39 17.41 -16.08
N THR A 55 14.48 17.35 -17.05
CA THR A 55 14.08 18.51 -17.86
C THR A 55 13.44 19.60 -17.00
N LEU A 56 12.53 19.23 -16.11
CA LEU A 56 11.87 20.19 -15.22
C LEU A 56 12.85 20.82 -14.22
N PHE A 57 13.80 20.05 -13.72
CA PHE A 57 14.91 20.53 -12.91
C PHE A 57 15.80 21.50 -13.69
N ASP A 58 16.16 21.16 -14.93
CA ASP A 58 17.00 22.00 -15.79
C ASP A 58 16.30 23.34 -16.10
N ILE A 59 14.98 23.32 -16.37
CA ILE A 59 14.17 24.54 -16.54
C ILE A 59 14.18 25.39 -15.27
N ALA A 60 13.87 24.78 -14.11
CA ALA A 60 13.82 25.46 -12.83
C ALA A 60 15.20 26.03 -12.38
N ALA A 61 16.30 25.43 -12.85
CA ALA A 61 17.66 25.84 -12.56
C ALA A 61 18.22 26.90 -13.52
N THR A 62 17.71 26.96 -14.76
CA THR A 62 18.21 27.85 -15.82
C THR A 62 17.80 29.29 -15.60
N ASP A 63 16.54 29.51 -15.20
CA ASP A 63 16.02 30.85 -14.93
C ASP A 63 15.34 30.88 -13.55
N THR A 64 15.91 31.67 -12.64
CA THR A 64 15.34 31.85 -11.31
C THR A 64 14.18 32.86 -11.31
N GLN A 65 14.02 33.65 -12.37
CA GLN A 65 13.13 34.82 -12.43
C GLN A 65 11.79 34.58 -13.12
N PHE A 66 11.57 33.43 -13.78
CA PHE A 66 10.25 33.13 -14.31
C PHE A 66 9.25 32.87 -13.18
N ASP A 67 8.04 33.40 -13.37
CA ASP A 67 6.92 33.27 -12.45
C ASP A 67 6.02 32.13 -12.92
N SER A 68 5.55 31.29 -12.01
CA SER A 68 4.62 30.20 -12.32
C SER A 68 3.65 30.04 -11.17
N PRO A 69 2.34 29.86 -11.44
CA PRO A 69 1.37 29.58 -10.40
C PRO A 69 1.77 28.38 -9.52
N TYR A 70 2.44 27.38 -10.09
CA TYR A 70 2.88 26.17 -9.38
C TYR A 70 4.04 26.38 -8.42
N LEU A 71 4.77 27.51 -8.53
CA LEU A 71 5.85 27.89 -7.61
C LEU A 71 5.35 28.76 -6.44
N ALA A 72 4.14 29.32 -6.57
CA ALA A 72 3.63 30.30 -5.62
C ALA A 72 3.32 29.65 -4.26
N LYS A 73 4.11 30.02 -3.24
CA LYS A 73 3.81 29.68 -1.85
C LYS A 73 2.74 30.63 -1.33
N ARG A 74 1.57 30.09 -1.02
CA ARG A 74 0.46 30.80 -0.36
C ARG A 74 0.47 30.45 1.13
N GLU A 75 -0.22 31.25 1.94
CA GLU A 75 -0.49 30.84 3.32
C GLU A 75 -1.39 29.60 3.27
N THR A 76 -0.90 28.46 3.76
CA THR A 76 -1.61 27.18 3.64
C THR A 76 -2.88 27.20 4.47
N GLN A 77 -4.03 27.35 3.83
CA GLN A 77 -5.34 27.24 4.47
C GLN A 77 -5.94 25.86 4.27
N ARG A 78 -5.68 25.24 3.11
CA ARG A 78 -6.26 23.93 2.77
C ARG A 78 -5.29 23.00 2.06
N ARG A 79 -5.10 21.81 2.65
CA ARG A 79 -4.22 20.76 2.11
C ARG A 79 -5.02 19.70 1.36
N LEU A 80 -4.48 19.22 0.24
CA LEU A 80 -4.95 18.03 -0.46
C LEU A 80 -3.95 16.89 -0.29
N TYR A 81 -4.42 15.76 0.21
CA TYR A 81 -3.64 14.54 0.31
C TYR A 81 -4.05 13.54 -0.78
N ILE A 82 -3.12 13.19 -1.67
CA ILE A 82 -3.28 12.06 -2.59
C ILE A 82 -2.86 10.81 -1.82
N VAL A 83 -3.81 9.97 -1.39
CA VAL A 83 -3.53 8.86 -0.47
C VAL A 83 -3.65 7.52 -1.17
N ILE A 84 -2.54 6.81 -1.30
CA ILE A 84 -2.49 5.47 -1.90
C ILE A 84 -2.55 4.41 -0.80
N ALA A 85 -3.62 3.61 -0.83
CA ALA A 85 -3.76 2.40 -0.03
C ALA A 85 -4.16 1.21 -0.90
N GLY A 86 -4.08 0.00 -0.35
CA GLY A 86 -4.36 -1.23 -1.07
C GLY A 86 -5.86 -1.50 -1.19
N ASP A 87 -6.21 -2.40 -2.10
CA ASP A 87 -7.61 -2.76 -2.32
C ASP A 87 -8.09 -3.83 -1.34
N ARG A 88 -7.15 -4.60 -0.78
CA ARG A 88 -7.40 -5.76 0.06
C ARG A 88 -6.64 -5.70 1.38
N GLY A 89 -7.14 -6.45 2.36
CA GLY A 89 -6.45 -6.67 3.63
C GLY A 89 -5.31 -7.68 3.53
N LEU A 90 -4.99 -8.29 4.67
CA LEU A 90 -3.99 -9.37 4.80
C LEU A 90 -2.57 -8.96 4.35
N ALA A 91 -2.24 -7.67 4.49
CA ALA A 91 -0.93 -7.09 4.18
C ALA A 91 -0.26 -6.49 5.42
N GLY A 92 -0.49 -7.09 6.60
CA GLY A 92 0.01 -6.59 7.88
C GLY A 92 -0.43 -5.15 8.14
N GLY A 93 0.52 -4.30 8.55
CA GLY A 93 0.29 -2.89 8.86
C GLY A 93 0.23 -1.95 7.66
N TYR A 94 0.40 -2.43 6.42
CA TYR A 94 0.55 -1.59 5.22
C TYR A 94 -0.49 -0.45 5.11
N ASN A 95 -1.78 -0.79 5.07
CA ASN A 95 -2.85 0.22 4.96
C ASN A 95 -2.92 1.09 6.23
N ALA A 96 -2.81 0.48 7.41
CA ALA A 96 -2.97 1.20 8.67
C ALA A 96 -1.86 2.24 8.87
N ASN A 97 -0.63 1.95 8.44
CA ASN A 97 0.52 2.82 8.62
C ASN A 97 0.38 4.11 7.79
N ILE A 98 0.01 4.01 6.51
CA ILE A 98 -0.14 5.21 5.67
C ILE A 98 -1.34 6.05 6.11
N LEU A 99 -2.47 5.43 6.49
CA LEU A 99 -3.65 6.15 6.95
C LEU A 99 -3.37 6.89 8.28
N LYS A 100 -2.64 6.26 9.21
CA LYS A 100 -2.21 6.92 10.45
C LYS A 100 -1.21 8.06 10.19
N ALA A 101 -0.29 7.87 9.24
CA ALA A 101 0.66 8.93 8.87
C ALA A 101 -0.07 10.17 8.35
N VAL A 102 -1.08 10.00 7.49
CA VAL A 102 -1.91 11.10 6.98
C VAL A 102 -2.64 11.81 8.11
N GLN A 103 -3.24 11.07 9.04
CA GLN A 103 -3.92 11.68 10.19
C GLN A 103 -2.97 12.47 11.09
N ALA A 104 -1.78 11.93 11.36
CA ALA A 104 -0.78 12.58 12.19
C ALA A 104 -0.27 13.87 11.54
N ASP A 105 -0.04 13.85 10.22
CA ASP A 105 0.46 15.00 9.45
C ASP A 105 -0.59 16.09 9.23
N ALA A 106 -1.89 15.74 9.23
CA ALA A 106 -2.97 16.69 9.09
C ALA A 106 -3.18 17.57 10.34
N GLU A 107 -2.73 17.14 11.54
CA GLU A 107 -2.77 17.90 12.80
C GLU A 107 -4.11 18.66 13.06
N GLU A 108 -5.25 18.04 12.77
CA GLU A 108 -6.61 18.62 12.90
C GLU A 108 -6.91 19.85 12.00
N GLN A 109 -6.05 20.17 11.04
CA GLN A 109 -6.31 21.23 10.05
C GLN A 109 -7.40 20.82 9.04
N ASP A 110 -7.98 21.78 8.31
CA ASP A 110 -8.90 21.44 7.22
C ASP A 110 -8.12 20.81 6.05
N TYR A 111 -8.51 19.60 5.66
CA TYR A 111 -7.90 18.89 4.54
C TYR A 111 -8.95 18.13 3.72
N VAL A 112 -8.62 17.95 2.45
CA VAL A 112 -9.34 17.10 1.51
C VAL A 112 -8.42 15.97 1.09
N VAL A 113 -9.00 14.83 0.72
CA VAL A 113 -8.22 13.69 0.23
C VAL A 113 -8.67 13.26 -1.17
N LEU A 114 -7.70 12.87 -1.99
CA LEU A 114 -7.95 12.08 -3.20
C LEU A 114 -7.52 10.64 -2.87
N PRO A 115 -8.47 9.77 -2.49
CA PRO A 115 -8.16 8.41 -2.13
C PRO A 115 -7.92 7.56 -3.38
N ILE A 116 -6.83 6.81 -3.38
CA ILE A 116 -6.50 5.79 -4.38
C ILE A 116 -6.52 4.43 -3.68
N GLY A 117 -7.34 3.52 -4.21
CA GLY A 117 -7.55 2.19 -3.67
C GLY A 117 -8.66 2.07 -2.63
N LYS A 118 -9.22 0.86 -2.53
CA LYS A 118 -10.49 0.63 -1.83
C LYS A 118 -10.40 0.94 -0.33
N LYS A 119 -9.27 0.61 0.30
CA LYS A 119 -9.07 0.85 1.74
C LYS A 119 -8.95 2.33 2.08
N ALA A 120 -8.41 3.16 1.17
CA ALA A 120 -8.40 4.61 1.35
C ALA A 120 -9.83 5.16 1.29
N VAL A 121 -10.59 4.80 0.26
CA VAL A 121 -11.99 5.24 0.10
C VAL A 121 -12.84 4.85 1.31
N GLU A 122 -12.84 3.57 1.69
CA GLU A 122 -13.60 3.06 2.84
C GLU A 122 -13.24 3.79 4.15
N TYR A 123 -11.96 4.11 4.33
CA TYR A 123 -11.47 4.76 5.52
C TYR A 123 -11.94 6.21 5.61
N PHE A 124 -11.68 7.03 4.59
CA PHE A 124 -11.98 8.46 4.65
C PHE A 124 -13.48 8.75 4.60
N VAL A 125 -14.26 7.95 3.86
CA VAL A 125 -15.73 8.02 3.90
C VAL A 125 -16.26 7.73 5.30
N ARG A 126 -15.75 6.70 5.98
CA ARG A 126 -16.18 6.36 7.35
C ARG A 126 -15.85 7.46 8.37
N HIS A 127 -14.75 8.18 8.16
CA HIS A 127 -14.31 9.26 9.06
C HIS A 127 -14.89 10.63 8.66
N ASN A 128 -15.83 10.69 7.70
CA ASN A 128 -16.45 11.93 7.19
C ASN A 128 -15.42 12.97 6.72
N VAL A 129 -14.29 12.52 6.17
CA VAL A 129 -13.29 13.40 5.58
C VAL A 129 -13.72 13.75 4.16
N PRO A 130 -13.67 15.04 3.74
CA PRO A 130 -13.97 15.43 2.37
C PRO A 130 -13.08 14.69 1.36
N ILE A 131 -13.71 14.03 0.38
CA ILE A 131 -13.01 13.34 -0.70
C ILE A 131 -13.23 14.07 -2.04
N VAL A 132 -12.19 14.14 -2.87
CA VAL A 132 -12.28 14.75 -4.21
C VAL A 132 -13.14 13.89 -5.15
N THR A 133 -12.92 12.58 -5.14
CA THR A 133 -13.60 11.61 -6.00
C THR A 133 -13.44 10.20 -5.45
N GLN A 134 -14.31 9.28 -5.89
CA GLN A 134 -14.19 7.84 -5.63
C GLN A 134 -13.78 7.04 -6.89
N ALA A 135 -13.50 7.71 -8.01
CA ALA A 135 -13.25 7.07 -9.31
C ALA A 135 -12.01 6.14 -9.31
N PHE A 136 -11.06 6.35 -8.42
CA PHE A 136 -9.76 5.65 -8.38
C PHE A 136 -9.68 4.57 -7.28
N ALA A 137 -10.80 3.88 -7.02
CA ALA A 137 -10.93 2.95 -5.90
C ALA A 137 -10.18 1.61 -6.08
N GLU A 138 -9.55 1.33 -7.22
CA GLU A 138 -8.86 0.05 -7.47
C GLU A 138 -7.38 0.26 -7.80
N ALA A 139 -6.56 0.42 -6.77
CA ALA A 139 -5.13 0.75 -6.90
C ALA A 139 -4.34 -0.24 -7.76
N GLY A 140 -4.71 -1.52 -7.74
CA GLY A 140 -4.05 -2.56 -8.54
C GLY A 140 -4.23 -2.42 -10.07
N ASP A 141 -5.32 -1.80 -10.49
CA ASP A 141 -5.78 -1.73 -11.89
C ASP A 141 -5.60 -0.35 -12.51
N LEU A 142 -5.20 0.66 -11.73
CA LEU A 142 -4.85 1.98 -12.23
C LEU A 142 -3.71 1.91 -13.25
N SER A 143 -3.95 2.58 -14.37
CA SER A 143 -3.03 2.79 -15.48
C SER A 143 -2.28 4.11 -15.35
N VAL A 144 -1.28 4.32 -16.22
CA VAL A 144 -0.59 5.62 -16.33
C VAL A 144 -1.58 6.72 -16.73
N SER A 145 -2.57 6.40 -17.57
CA SER A 145 -3.60 7.35 -18.00
C SER A 145 -4.44 7.87 -16.83
N ASP A 146 -4.75 7.00 -15.86
CA ASP A 146 -5.47 7.41 -14.65
C ASP A 146 -4.62 8.36 -13.80
N CYS A 147 -3.31 8.15 -13.74
CA CYS A 147 -2.39 9.08 -13.06
C CYS A 147 -2.36 10.47 -13.73
N PHE A 148 -2.49 10.54 -15.06
CA PHE A 148 -2.65 11.81 -15.78
C PHE A 148 -3.98 12.50 -15.44
N GLU A 149 -5.07 11.75 -15.32
CA GLU A 149 -6.36 12.30 -14.92
C GLU A 149 -6.32 12.83 -13.48
N ILE A 150 -5.76 12.06 -12.55
CA ILE A 150 -5.53 12.47 -11.15
C ILE A 150 -4.74 13.78 -11.11
N SER A 151 -3.62 13.84 -11.84
CA SER A 151 -2.76 15.01 -11.91
C SER A 151 -3.52 16.25 -12.41
N LYS A 152 -4.29 16.11 -13.50
CA LYS A 152 -5.11 17.22 -14.03
C LYS A 152 -6.11 17.74 -13.00
N ILE A 153 -6.81 16.85 -12.29
CA ILE A 153 -7.79 17.22 -11.26
C ILE A 153 -7.12 18.02 -10.13
N VAL A 154 -6.01 17.51 -9.58
CA VAL A 154 -5.36 18.17 -8.44
C VAL A 154 -4.66 19.47 -8.85
N CYS A 155 -4.04 19.53 -10.03
CA CYS A 155 -3.46 20.75 -10.57
C CYS A 155 -4.54 21.83 -10.78
N GLN A 156 -5.70 21.47 -11.32
CA GLN A 156 -6.80 22.43 -11.50
C GLN A 156 -7.28 23.01 -10.15
N LYS A 157 -7.40 22.18 -9.11
CA LYS A 157 -7.76 22.63 -7.76
C LYS A 157 -6.71 23.57 -7.14
N PHE A 158 -5.43 23.30 -7.41
CA PHE A 158 -4.33 24.16 -6.97
C PHE A 158 -4.34 25.52 -7.71
N LEU A 159 -4.48 25.49 -9.03
CA LEU A 159 -4.52 26.70 -9.87
C LEU A 159 -5.70 27.62 -9.54
N THR A 160 -6.86 27.04 -9.23
CA THR A 160 -8.06 27.79 -8.82
C THR A 160 -7.98 28.34 -7.40
N GLY A 161 -6.99 27.93 -6.60
CA GLY A 161 -6.84 28.34 -5.21
C GLY A 161 -7.81 27.68 -4.25
N GLU A 162 -8.47 26.59 -4.65
CA GLU A 162 -9.23 25.75 -3.73
C GLU A 162 -8.28 25.00 -2.76
N ILE A 163 -7.06 24.73 -3.20
CA ILE A 163 -6.02 24.00 -2.48
C ILE A 163 -4.70 24.76 -2.57
N ASP A 164 -4.03 24.93 -1.43
CA ASP A 164 -2.77 25.67 -1.32
C ASP A 164 -1.54 24.76 -1.30
N GLU A 165 -1.72 23.49 -0.92
CA GLU A 165 -0.65 22.52 -0.80
C GLU A 165 -1.16 21.11 -1.15
N ILE A 166 -0.40 20.39 -1.97
CA ILE A 166 -0.67 19.00 -2.34
C ILE A 166 0.45 18.12 -1.83
N ARG A 167 0.07 17.07 -1.09
CA ARG A 167 0.97 16.05 -0.56
C ARG A 167 0.59 14.68 -1.12
N LEU A 168 1.59 13.91 -1.54
CA LEU A 168 1.45 12.54 -1.99
C LEU A 168 1.83 11.58 -0.86
N CYS A 169 0.88 10.73 -0.48
CA CYS A 169 1.00 9.78 0.61
C CYS A 169 1.02 8.37 0.04
N PHE A 170 2.15 7.71 0.17
CA PHE A 170 2.39 6.39 -0.41
C PHE A 170 3.30 5.58 0.49
N THR A 171 3.47 4.29 0.18
CA THR A 171 4.40 3.44 0.96
C THR A 171 5.59 3.05 0.10
N GLN A 172 6.77 3.56 0.47
CA GLN A 172 8.02 3.27 -0.21
C GLN A 172 8.46 1.83 0.04
N PHE A 173 8.80 1.14 -1.05
CA PHE A 173 9.35 -0.22 -0.99
C PHE A 173 10.86 -0.14 -0.73
N VAL A 174 11.29 -0.35 0.51
CA VAL A 174 12.72 -0.39 0.86
C VAL A 174 13.26 -1.80 0.69
N SER A 175 12.58 -2.79 1.26
CA SER A 175 12.94 -4.21 1.14
C SER A 175 11.71 -5.10 1.29
N MET A 176 11.88 -6.42 1.20
CA MET A 176 10.79 -7.37 1.48
C MET A 176 10.29 -7.30 2.92
N LEU A 177 11.15 -6.89 3.85
CA LEU A 177 10.84 -6.80 5.28
C LEU A 177 10.52 -5.36 5.71
N THR A 178 10.90 -4.37 4.91
CA THR A 178 10.82 -2.95 5.28
C THR A 178 10.02 -2.18 4.24
N GLN A 179 8.90 -1.61 4.69
CA GLN A 179 8.06 -0.71 3.92
C GLN A 179 7.77 0.52 4.78
N THR A 180 8.00 1.70 4.23
CA THR A 180 7.92 2.96 4.99
C THR A 180 6.79 3.81 4.44
N ALA A 181 5.85 4.21 5.30
CA ALA A 181 4.84 5.19 4.94
C ALA A 181 5.50 6.56 4.78
N THR A 182 5.34 7.17 3.62
CA THR A 182 6.02 8.41 3.23
C THR A 182 5.00 9.44 2.77
N ILE A 183 5.20 10.68 3.21
CA ILE A 183 4.43 11.85 2.79
C ILE A 183 5.40 12.77 2.06
N LEU A 184 5.14 13.00 0.77
CA LEU A 184 5.97 13.82 -0.10
C LEU A 184 5.18 15.07 -0.51
N PRO A 185 5.60 16.29 -0.14
CA PRO A 185 5.03 17.51 -0.73
C PRO A 185 5.35 17.56 -2.22
N VAL A 186 4.34 17.80 -3.05
CA VAL A 186 4.49 17.83 -4.53
C VAL A 186 4.15 19.19 -5.13
N LEU A 187 3.16 19.91 -4.57
CA LEU A 187 2.87 21.29 -4.91
C LEU A 187 2.66 22.12 -3.62
N PRO A 188 3.09 23.39 -3.56
CA PRO A 188 3.84 24.12 -4.60
C PRO A 188 5.20 23.49 -4.90
N PHE A 189 5.60 23.53 -6.17
CA PHE A 189 6.85 22.92 -6.62
C PHE A 189 8.03 23.69 -6.03
N GLU A 190 8.92 22.99 -5.32
CA GLU A 190 10.10 23.61 -4.75
C GLU A 190 11.27 23.57 -5.74
N LYS A 191 11.80 24.75 -6.09
CA LYS A 191 13.04 24.81 -6.89
C LYS A 191 14.17 24.12 -6.12
N PRO A 192 15.00 23.33 -6.81
CA PRO A 192 16.11 22.64 -6.16
C PRO A 192 17.16 23.62 -5.61
N LYS A 193 17.65 23.35 -4.38
CA LYS A 193 18.59 24.23 -3.66
C LYS A 193 19.98 24.35 -4.31
N SER A 194 20.37 23.39 -5.14
CA SER A 194 21.70 23.31 -5.76
C SER A 194 21.58 23.07 -7.28
N PRO A 195 21.50 24.12 -8.10
CA PRO A 195 21.54 23.96 -9.54
C PRO A 195 22.92 23.43 -9.92
N LYS A 196 23.02 22.16 -10.36
CA LYS A 196 24.17 21.76 -11.15
C LYS A 196 24.11 22.60 -12.42
N LYS A 197 25.03 23.56 -12.57
CA LYS A 197 25.16 24.38 -13.79
C LYS A 197 25.49 23.48 -14.98
N ARG A 198 24.49 22.80 -15.53
CA ARG A 198 24.47 22.48 -16.96
C ARG A 198 23.92 23.74 -17.62
N GLN A 199 24.80 24.51 -18.25
CA GLN A 199 24.36 25.47 -19.25
C GLN A 199 23.85 24.67 -20.45
N SER A 200 22.61 24.21 -20.35
CA SER A 200 21.89 23.70 -21.50
C SER A 200 21.42 24.92 -22.30
N LEU A 201 21.90 25.07 -23.54
CA LEU A 201 21.36 26.05 -24.49
C LEU A 201 20.01 25.56 -25.02
N MET A 202 19.04 25.40 -24.13
CA MET A 202 17.67 25.03 -24.48
C MET A 202 16.90 26.26 -24.96
N LEU A 203 16.29 26.15 -26.14
CA LEU A 203 15.31 27.09 -26.63
C LEU A 203 13.93 26.60 -26.21
N TYR A 204 13.15 27.47 -25.57
CA TYR A 204 11.79 27.18 -25.13
C TYR A 204 10.80 27.87 -26.07
N GLU A 205 9.82 27.12 -26.56
CA GLU A 205 8.76 27.64 -27.41
C GLU A 205 7.40 27.22 -26.81
N PRO A 206 6.46 28.16 -26.55
CA PRO A 206 6.54 29.61 -26.85
C PRO A 206 7.44 30.41 -25.88
N ASP A 207 7.49 30.02 -24.60
CA ASP A 207 8.33 30.64 -23.57
C ASP A 207 8.55 29.67 -22.41
N ILE A 208 9.51 29.98 -21.53
CA ILE A 208 9.91 29.09 -20.42
C ILE A 208 8.77 28.83 -19.42
N THR A 209 7.95 29.83 -19.12
CA THR A 209 6.84 29.75 -18.17
C THR A 209 5.77 28.82 -18.70
N THR A 210 5.34 29.04 -19.95
CA THR A 210 4.33 28.20 -20.60
C THR A 210 4.80 26.75 -20.72
N VAL A 211 6.08 26.52 -21.05
CA VAL A 211 6.64 25.17 -21.11
C VAL A 211 6.65 24.53 -19.72
N PHE A 212 7.10 25.25 -18.69
CA PHE A 212 7.13 24.76 -17.32
C PHE A 212 5.73 24.37 -16.81
N ASP A 213 4.75 25.27 -16.99
CA ASP A 213 3.37 25.06 -16.52
C ASP A 213 2.70 23.87 -17.19
N ASN A 214 3.02 23.58 -18.45
CA ASN A 214 2.51 22.42 -19.16
C ASN A 214 3.20 21.11 -18.75
N ILE A 215 4.47 21.16 -18.31
CA ILE A 215 5.20 19.96 -17.87
C ILE A 215 4.80 19.57 -16.44
N ILE A 216 4.41 20.51 -15.58
CA ILE A 216 4.07 20.21 -14.17
C ILE A 216 2.99 19.11 -14.04
N PRO A 217 1.85 19.14 -14.75
CA PRO A 217 0.88 18.06 -14.71
C PRO A 217 1.46 16.72 -15.17
N GLU A 218 2.33 16.70 -16.19
CA GLU A 218 2.97 15.48 -16.69
C GLU A 218 3.95 14.91 -15.66
N TYR A 219 4.74 15.78 -15.04
CA TYR A 219 5.64 15.45 -13.94
C TYR A 219 4.87 14.85 -12.76
N LEU A 220 3.81 15.52 -12.31
CA LEU A 220 3.02 15.07 -11.17
C LEU A 220 2.33 13.73 -11.45
N ALA A 221 1.82 13.51 -12.67
CA ALA A 221 1.30 12.21 -13.10
C ALA A 221 2.37 11.11 -12.95
N GLY A 222 3.61 11.44 -13.27
CA GLY A 222 4.74 10.55 -13.09
C GLY A 222 5.13 10.24 -11.66
N VAL A 223 5.14 11.26 -10.81
CA VAL A 223 5.37 11.07 -9.38
C VAL A 223 4.27 10.19 -8.77
N VAL A 224 3.00 10.44 -9.13
CA VAL A 224 1.86 9.63 -8.70
C VAL A 224 1.99 8.19 -9.21
N TYR A 225 2.33 7.97 -10.48
CA TYR A 225 2.49 6.62 -11.03
C TYR A 225 3.66 5.87 -10.39
N GLY A 226 4.80 6.53 -10.16
CA GLY A 226 5.93 5.96 -9.43
C GLY A 226 5.54 5.54 -8.02
N ALA A 227 4.87 6.42 -7.28
CA ALA A 227 4.36 6.15 -5.94
C ALA A 227 3.31 5.04 -5.90
N LEU A 228 2.45 4.95 -6.92
CA LEU A 228 1.50 3.85 -7.09
C LEU A 228 2.21 2.52 -7.27
N CYS A 229 3.20 2.46 -8.17
CA CYS A 229 3.95 1.24 -8.42
C CYS A 229 4.76 0.79 -7.18
N GLU A 230 5.39 1.74 -6.48
CA GLU A 230 6.07 1.46 -5.20
C GLU A 230 5.08 0.99 -4.14
N SER A 231 3.90 1.61 -4.05
CA SER A 231 2.85 1.23 -3.11
C SER A 231 2.34 -0.18 -3.39
N VAL A 232 2.11 -0.55 -4.65
CA VAL A 232 1.72 -1.91 -5.03
C VAL A 232 2.84 -2.89 -4.70
N ALA A 233 4.11 -2.56 -4.98
CA ALA A 233 5.23 -3.42 -4.58
C ALA A 233 5.30 -3.59 -3.05
N SER A 234 5.16 -2.51 -2.28
CA SER A 234 5.09 -2.53 -0.81
C SER A 234 3.93 -3.37 -0.29
N GLU A 235 2.75 -3.24 -0.88
CA GLU A 235 1.57 -4.02 -0.50
C GLU A 235 1.82 -5.52 -0.71
N GLN A 236 2.37 -5.92 -1.87
CA GLN A 236 2.67 -7.32 -2.15
C GLN A 236 3.82 -7.86 -1.30
N GLY A 237 4.82 -7.03 -0.99
CA GLY A 237 5.91 -7.38 -0.08
C GLY A 237 5.39 -7.67 1.33
N ALA A 238 4.60 -6.74 1.89
CA ALA A 238 3.99 -6.88 3.21
C ALA A 238 3.02 -8.06 3.26
N ARG A 239 2.21 -8.28 2.21
CA ARG A 239 1.31 -9.43 2.08
C ARG A 239 2.06 -10.75 2.05
N ARG A 240 3.15 -10.83 1.28
CA ARG A 240 3.97 -12.04 1.23
C ARG A 240 4.49 -12.39 2.62
N THR A 241 5.08 -11.42 3.32
CA THR A 241 5.62 -11.61 4.68
C THR A 241 4.53 -11.98 5.68
N ALA A 242 3.35 -11.36 5.61
CA ALA A 242 2.22 -11.70 6.46
C ALA A 242 1.71 -13.14 6.22
N MET A 243 1.65 -13.58 4.96
CA MET A 243 1.20 -14.93 4.60
C MET A 243 2.26 -15.99 4.94
N GLU A 244 3.55 -15.67 4.80
CA GLU A 244 4.65 -16.53 5.23
C GLU A 244 4.58 -16.77 6.74
N ALA A 245 4.41 -15.70 7.54
CA ALA A 245 4.21 -15.81 8.98
C ALA A 245 2.95 -16.59 9.35
N ALA A 246 1.82 -16.34 8.67
CA ALA A 246 0.58 -17.07 8.90
C ALA A 246 0.70 -18.57 8.59
N THR A 247 1.42 -18.93 7.53
CA THR A 247 1.68 -20.33 7.16
C THR A 247 2.52 -21.03 8.22
N LYS A 248 3.58 -20.37 8.71
CA LYS A 248 4.41 -20.90 9.80
C LYS A 248 3.60 -21.11 11.08
N ASN A 249 2.81 -20.10 11.49
CA ASN A 249 1.96 -20.18 12.69
C ASN A 249 0.92 -21.31 12.57
N ALA A 250 0.37 -21.54 11.38
CA ALA A 250 -0.55 -22.64 11.14
C ALA A 250 0.15 -24.01 11.28
N GLY A 251 1.38 -24.15 10.78
CA GLY A 251 2.20 -25.34 10.96
C GLY A 251 2.44 -25.67 12.43
N GLU A 252 2.89 -24.68 13.22
CA GLU A 252 3.10 -24.83 14.67
C GLU A 252 1.80 -25.24 15.41
N MET A 253 0.66 -24.67 15.00
CA MET A 253 -0.65 -25.04 15.55
C MET A 253 -1.05 -26.48 15.21
N ILE A 254 -0.79 -26.93 13.98
CA ILE A 254 -1.05 -28.31 13.54
C ILE A 254 -0.20 -29.30 14.35
N GLU A 255 1.08 -29.00 14.58
CA GLU A 255 1.97 -29.83 15.41
C GLU A 255 1.41 -29.97 16.83
N HIS A 256 1.02 -28.85 17.46
CA HIS A 256 0.39 -28.87 18.78
C HIS A 256 -0.91 -29.68 18.81
N LEU A 257 -1.80 -29.46 17.84
CA LEU A 257 -3.08 -30.18 17.77
C LEU A 257 -2.87 -31.69 17.55
N ASN A 258 -1.86 -32.09 16.78
CA ASN A 258 -1.50 -33.49 16.59
C ASN A 258 -1.01 -34.15 17.90
N LEU A 259 -0.22 -33.44 18.70
CA LEU A 259 0.18 -33.92 20.03
C LEU A 259 -1.04 -34.13 20.95
N TYR A 260 -1.96 -33.15 20.99
CA TYR A 260 -3.21 -33.28 21.75
C TYR A 260 -4.08 -34.43 21.25
N TYR A 261 -4.22 -34.58 19.93
CA TYR A 261 -4.97 -35.68 19.32
C TYR A 261 -4.40 -37.04 19.71
N ASN A 262 -3.08 -37.21 19.60
CA ASN A 262 -2.42 -38.48 19.94
C ASN A 262 -2.56 -38.81 21.43
N ARG A 263 -2.44 -37.80 22.31
CA ARG A 263 -2.67 -37.96 23.75
C ARG A 263 -4.11 -38.38 24.05
N ALA A 264 -5.08 -37.71 23.44
CA ALA A 264 -6.50 -38.05 23.61
C ALA A 264 -6.82 -39.46 23.07
N ARG A 265 -6.22 -39.84 21.94
CA ARG A 265 -6.34 -41.17 21.35
C ARG A 265 -5.79 -42.25 22.27
N GLN A 266 -4.60 -42.04 22.84
CA GLN A 266 -4.01 -42.97 23.80
C GLN A 266 -4.90 -43.13 25.04
N ALA A 267 -5.37 -42.01 25.60
CA ALA A 267 -6.27 -42.04 26.76
C ALA A 267 -7.58 -42.79 26.47
N ALA A 268 -8.16 -42.60 25.27
CA ALA A 268 -9.36 -43.32 24.85
C ALA A 268 -9.12 -44.83 24.71
N ILE A 269 -8.01 -45.23 24.09
CA ILE A 269 -7.64 -46.65 23.96
C ILE A 269 -7.44 -47.28 25.35
N THR A 270 -6.73 -46.60 26.26
CA THR A 270 -6.54 -47.08 27.63
C THR A 270 -7.85 -47.22 28.37
N GLN A 271 -8.77 -46.26 28.20
CA GLN A 271 -10.10 -46.30 28.81
C GLN A 271 -10.91 -47.48 28.27
N GLU A 272 -10.95 -47.68 26.95
CA GLU A 272 -11.64 -48.82 26.32
C GLU A 272 -11.09 -50.16 26.82
N ILE A 273 -9.76 -50.31 26.89
CA ILE A 273 -9.14 -51.54 27.43
C ILE A 273 -9.53 -51.76 28.89
N THR A 274 -9.52 -50.70 29.70
CA THR A 274 -9.86 -50.78 31.13
C THR A 274 -11.33 -51.16 31.33
N GLU A 275 -12.23 -50.63 30.50
CA GLU A 275 -13.66 -51.00 30.49
C GLU A 275 -13.88 -52.46 30.07
N ILE A 276 -13.14 -52.97 29.09
CA ILE A 276 -13.21 -54.38 28.65
C ILE A 276 -12.75 -55.32 29.76
N VAL A 277 -11.60 -55.02 30.40
CA VAL A 277 -11.06 -55.86 31.48
C VAL A 277 -11.99 -55.85 32.69
N ALA A 278 -12.48 -54.68 33.11
CA ALA A 278 -13.41 -54.58 34.23
C ALA A 278 -14.75 -55.29 33.97
N GLY A 279 -15.21 -55.31 32.72
CA GLY A 279 -16.41 -56.06 32.33
C GLY A 279 -16.20 -57.57 32.38
N ALA A 280 -15.05 -58.07 31.92
CA ALA A 280 -14.72 -59.49 31.95
C ALA A 280 -14.56 -60.03 33.38
N ASP A 281 -13.94 -59.25 34.27
CA ASP A 281 -13.77 -59.60 35.69
C ASP A 281 -15.11 -59.59 36.46
N ALA A 282 -16.12 -58.84 36.00
CA ALA A 282 -17.44 -58.78 36.64
C ALA A 282 -18.36 -59.97 36.28
N GLU A 283 -18.06 -60.70 35.20
CA GLU A 283 -18.77 -61.92 34.78
C GLU A 283 -18.12 -63.22 35.32
N SER A 284 -16.98 -63.10 36.00
CA SER A 284 -16.21 -64.19 36.63
C SER A 284 -16.55 -64.37 38.10
#